data_AF-A0A377PU69-F1
#
_entry.id   AF-A0A377PU69-F1
#
_cell.length_a   1.000
_cell.length_b   1.000
_cell.length_c   1.000
_cell.angle_alpha   90.00
_cell.angle_beta   90.00
_cell.angle_gamma   90.00
#
_symmetry.space_group_name_H-M   'P 1'
#
loop_
_entity.id
_entity.type
_entity.pdbx_description
1 polymer ?
#
loop_
_entity_poly.entity_id
_entity_poly.type
_entity_poly.pdbx_seq_one_letter_code
_entity_poly.pdbx_strand_id
1 'polypeptide(L)'
;MQDMQGMFVTNDIIKSIPSISEVHYIDMSQIIGSKTYNTMNELSHKFGFPPPKDKHYFEGSLYGELRAFLPIRFHIPITDGQVELVCNLQQHNLTLNEYKHDVTLQLMPNSYKDDKNFSHVKIYATNKTLEKLQDNRNIYLTKKELENLFDVVQKEMLCNNAKKLKESDVLTYLSQNPKLAKSLKAILDNELSHIKQTRLDIIESWKYYLEFEAICEEFDIK
;
A
#
# COMPACT_ATOMS: atom_id res chain seq x y z
N MET A 1 18.99 -5.75 -22.51
CA MET A 1 17.85 -4.90 -22.13
C MET A 1 16.58 -5.55 -22.67
N GLN A 2 16.26 -6.75 -22.16
CA GLN A 2 15.17 -7.60 -22.69
C GLN A 2 14.11 -7.92 -21.62
N ASP A 3 14.31 -7.51 -20.36
CA ASP A 3 13.45 -7.90 -19.24
C ASP A 3 12.49 -6.79 -18.74
N MET A 4 12.48 -5.60 -19.35
CA MET A 4 11.56 -4.51 -18.97
C MET A 4 10.21 -4.54 -19.71
N GLN A 5 10.01 -5.46 -20.66
CA GLN A 5 8.74 -5.58 -21.39
C GLN A 5 7.60 -6.16 -20.52
N GLY A 6 7.89 -6.75 -19.36
CA GLY A 6 6.85 -7.36 -18.52
C GLY A 6 5.99 -6.39 -17.70
N MET A 7 6.36 -5.12 -17.58
CA MET A 7 5.68 -4.17 -16.65
C MET A 7 4.73 -3.19 -17.33
N PHE A 8 4.90 -2.90 -18.62
CA PHE A 8 4.02 -1.99 -19.34
C PHE A 8 3.35 -2.71 -20.51
N VAL A 9 2.07 -3.03 -20.33
CA VAL A 9 1.28 -3.86 -21.25
C VAL A 9 -0.06 -3.22 -21.58
N THR A 10 -0.30 -1.97 -21.15
CA THR A 10 -1.65 -1.37 -21.24
C THR A 10 -2.04 -1.14 -22.69
N ASN A 11 -1.11 -0.58 -23.47
CA ASN A 11 -1.36 -0.34 -24.89
C ASN A 11 -1.53 -1.65 -25.66
N ASP A 12 -0.72 -2.66 -25.34
CA ASP A 12 -0.81 -3.98 -25.97
C ASP A 12 -2.12 -4.70 -25.62
N ILE A 13 -2.61 -4.59 -24.38
CA ILE A 13 -3.93 -5.12 -23.99
C ILE A 13 -5.05 -4.44 -24.79
N ILE A 14 -5.04 -3.11 -24.89
CA ILE A 14 -6.06 -2.36 -25.62
C ILE A 14 -6.07 -2.77 -27.10
N LYS A 15 -4.88 -2.88 -27.72
CA LYS A 15 -4.74 -3.30 -29.12
C LYS A 15 -5.15 -4.76 -29.35
N SER A 16 -4.85 -5.64 -28.39
CA SER A 16 -5.05 -7.09 -28.56
C SER A 16 -6.48 -7.54 -28.31
N ILE A 17 -7.30 -6.73 -27.63
CA ILE A 17 -8.68 -7.08 -27.29
C ILE A 17 -9.63 -6.11 -28.01
N PRO A 18 -9.97 -6.37 -29.30
CA PRO A 18 -10.79 -5.47 -30.09
C PRO A 18 -12.24 -5.35 -29.59
N SER A 19 -12.65 -6.21 -28.66
CA SER A 19 -13.97 -6.15 -27.99
C SER A 19 -14.04 -5.15 -26.84
N ILE A 20 -12.94 -4.48 -26.48
CA ILE A 20 -12.97 -3.39 -25.48
C ILE A 20 -13.80 -2.23 -26.04
N SER A 21 -14.96 -1.98 -25.43
CA SER A 21 -15.87 -0.89 -25.81
C SER A 21 -15.62 0.40 -25.02
N GLU A 22 -15.03 0.30 -23.83
CA GLU A 22 -14.73 1.43 -22.96
C GLU A 22 -13.47 1.13 -22.12
N VAL A 23 -12.61 2.13 -21.96
CA VAL A 23 -11.49 2.12 -21.01
C VAL A 23 -11.71 3.26 -20.02
N HIS A 24 -11.79 2.94 -18.73
CA HIS A 24 -11.99 3.93 -17.67
C HIS A 24 -10.70 4.14 -16.89
N TYR A 25 -10.13 5.34 -16.99
CA TYR A 25 -8.96 5.75 -16.22
C TYR A 25 -9.35 6.40 -14.90
N ILE A 26 -8.61 6.04 -13.86
CA ILE A 26 -8.74 6.58 -12.52
C ILE A 26 -7.36 7.14 -12.15
N ASP A 27 -7.34 8.40 -11.69
CA ASP A 27 -6.12 8.99 -11.15
C ASP A 27 -5.82 8.38 -9.78
N MET A 28 -4.55 8.05 -9.51
CA MET A 28 -4.13 7.46 -8.23
C MET A 28 -4.59 8.30 -7.03
N SER A 29 -4.66 9.63 -7.16
CA SER A 29 -5.14 10.54 -6.12
C SER A 29 -6.60 10.33 -5.72
N GLN A 30 -7.39 9.57 -6.49
CA GLN A 30 -8.78 9.22 -6.17
C GLN A 30 -8.87 7.92 -5.35
N ILE A 31 -7.86 7.05 -5.41
CA ILE A 31 -7.83 5.75 -4.71
C ILE A 31 -6.78 5.71 -3.60
N ILE A 32 -6.54 6.86 -2.95
CA ILE A 32 -5.65 6.98 -1.80
C ILE A 32 -6.45 7.41 -0.56
N GLY A 33 -6.25 6.68 0.53
CA GLY A 33 -6.77 7.04 1.85
C GLY A 33 -8.29 7.15 1.87
N SER A 34 -8.78 8.24 2.46
CA SER A 34 -10.22 8.47 2.67
C SER A 34 -11.06 8.59 1.39
N LYS A 35 -10.43 8.82 0.23
CA LYS A 35 -11.13 8.90 -1.05
C LYS A 35 -11.50 7.53 -1.61
N THR A 36 -10.68 6.50 -1.33
CA THR A 36 -10.79 5.18 -1.93
C THR A 36 -12.18 4.57 -1.77
N TYR A 37 -12.76 4.65 -0.57
CA TYR A 37 -14.09 4.08 -0.31
C TYR A 37 -15.18 4.70 -1.19
N ASN A 38 -15.17 6.03 -1.34
CA ASN A 38 -16.16 6.73 -2.16
C ASN A 38 -15.96 6.41 -3.65
N THR A 39 -14.72 6.46 -4.13
CA THR A 39 -14.38 6.08 -5.50
C THR A 39 -14.80 4.64 -5.81
N MET A 40 -14.56 3.69 -4.90
CA MET A 40 -15.02 2.30 -5.09
C MET A 40 -16.55 2.16 -5.12
N ASN A 41 -17.30 3.00 -4.39
CA ASN A 41 -18.76 3.05 -4.50
C ASN A 41 -19.21 3.60 -5.86
N GLU A 42 -18.60 4.69 -6.35
CA GLU A 42 -18.89 5.25 -7.66
C GLU A 42 -18.62 4.24 -8.78
N LEU A 43 -17.49 3.53 -8.71
CA LEU A 43 -17.15 2.45 -9.63
C LEU A 43 -18.13 1.28 -9.54
N SER A 44 -18.58 0.92 -8.33
CA SER A 44 -19.59 -0.13 -8.13
C SER A 44 -20.89 0.22 -8.84
N HIS A 45 -21.35 1.47 -8.73
CA HIS A 45 -22.53 1.95 -9.47
C HIS A 45 -22.30 1.97 -10.98
N LYS A 46 -21.11 2.38 -11.44
CA LYS A 46 -20.78 2.46 -12.86
C LYS A 46 -20.70 1.08 -13.53
N PHE A 47 -20.04 0.12 -12.88
CA PHE A 47 -19.71 -1.19 -13.48
C PHE A 47 -20.58 -2.35 -12.97
N GLY A 48 -21.47 -2.10 -12.00
CA GLY A 48 -22.42 -3.10 -11.51
C GLY A 48 -21.84 -4.19 -10.60
N PHE A 49 -20.62 -4.01 -10.08
CA PHE A 49 -20.07 -4.93 -9.07
C PHE A 49 -20.56 -4.59 -7.65
N PRO A 50 -20.50 -5.51 -6.67
CA PRO A 50 -20.99 -5.26 -5.32
C PRO A 50 -20.29 -4.07 -4.63
N PRO A 51 -21.01 -3.18 -3.95
CA PRO A 51 -20.42 -2.01 -3.31
C PRO A 51 -19.46 -2.40 -2.17
N PRO A 52 -18.39 -1.61 -1.92
CA PRO A 52 -17.50 -1.82 -0.79
C PRO A 52 -18.27 -1.77 0.53
N LYS A 53 -18.01 -2.73 1.42
CA LYS A 53 -18.72 -2.84 2.71
C LYS A 53 -17.95 -2.24 3.89
N ASP A 54 -16.64 -2.44 3.91
CA ASP A 54 -15.78 -2.07 5.03
C ASP A 54 -14.98 -0.82 4.71
N LYS A 55 -15.48 0.34 5.14
CA LYS A 55 -14.82 1.62 4.88
C LYS A 55 -13.38 1.65 5.39
N HIS A 56 -13.14 1.15 6.60
CA HIS A 56 -11.81 1.17 7.21
C HIS A 56 -10.81 0.31 6.44
N TYR A 57 -11.26 -0.82 5.88
CA TYR A 57 -10.44 -1.63 4.98
C TYR A 57 -9.99 -0.83 3.75
N PHE A 58 -10.93 -0.19 3.05
CA PHE A 58 -10.66 0.53 1.79
C PHE A 58 -9.84 1.82 1.99
N GLU A 59 -9.90 2.44 3.17
CA GLU A 59 -9.12 3.64 3.46
C GLU A 59 -7.66 3.34 3.82
N GLY A 60 -7.30 2.09 4.11
CA GLY A 60 -5.93 1.72 4.46
C GLY A 60 -5.04 1.34 3.28
N SER A 61 -3.74 1.33 3.52
CA SER A 61 -2.72 1.07 2.49
C SER A 61 -2.26 -0.39 2.48
N LEU A 62 -2.44 -1.06 1.34
CA LEU A 62 -1.94 -2.44 1.13
C LEU A 62 -0.40 -2.50 1.04
N TYR A 63 0.22 -1.43 0.56
CA TYR A 63 1.67 -1.28 0.37
C TYR A 63 2.23 -0.11 1.17
N GLY A 64 1.68 0.08 2.37
CA GLY A 64 2.16 1.08 3.32
C GLY A 64 3.48 0.66 3.97
N GLU A 65 4.01 1.55 4.79
CA GLU A 65 5.31 1.43 5.46
C GLU A 65 5.39 0.22 6.40
N LEU A 66 4.27 -0.13 7.02
CA LEU A 66 4.13 -1.31 7.87
C LEU A 66 4.22 -2.64 7.13
N ARG A 67 4.06 -2.67 5.80
CA ARG A 67 4.10 -3.91 5.02
C ARG A 67 5.44 -4.64 5.16
N ALA A 68 6.54 -3.91 5.32
CA ALA A 68 7.86 -4.52 5.50
C ALA A 68 8.00 -5.26 6.84
N PHE A 69 7.14 -4.93 7.82
CA PHE A 69 7.21 -5.44 9.16
C PHE A 69 6.13 -6.50 9.42
N LEU A 70 4.93 -6.35 8.84
CA LEU A 70 3.77 -7.21 9.07
C LEU A 70 3.62 -8.30 7.98
N PRO A 71 3.11 -9.51 8.32
CA PRO A 71 2.62 -9.91 9.64
C PRO A 71 3.74 -10.24 10.64
N ILE A 72 3.53 -9.92 11.92
CA ILE A 72 4.42 -10.34 13.02
C ILE A 72 3.67 -11.34 13.89
N ARG A 73 4.25 -12.53 14.05
CA ARG A 73 3.83 -13.47 15.09
C ARG A 73 4.63 -13.20 16.35
N PHE A 74 3.94 -13.00 17.47
CA PHE A 74 4.53 -12.57 18.72
C PHE A 74 4.16 -13.54 19.85
N HIS A 75 5.16 -13.92 20.65
CA HIS A 75 5.01 -14.87 21.76
C HIS A 75 5.41 -14.15 23.04
N ILE A 76 4.48 -14.03 23.98
CA ILE A 76 4.70 -13.30 25.23
C ILE A 76 4.65 -14.30 26.38
N PRO A 77 5.76 -14.48 27.13
CA PRO A 77 5.73 -15.29 28.33
C PRO A 77 4.85 -14.59 29.39
N ILE A 78 3.95 -15.36 29.98
CA ILE A 78 3.10 -14.97 31.10
C ILE A 78 3.32 -15.94 32.26
N THR A 79 2.76 -15.65 33.43
CA THR A 79 2.96 -16.46 34.64
C THR A 79 2.60 -17.95 34.43
N ASP A 80 1.55 -18.23 33.66
CA ASP A 80 1.06 -19.60 33.40
C ASP A 80 1.22 -20.01 31.90
N GLY A 81 2.41 -19.75 31.34
CA GLY A 81 2.82 -20.20 30.01
C GLY A 81 3.06 -19.04 29.04
N GLN A 82 2.53 -19.12 27.82
CA GLN A 82 2.67 -18.04 26.82
C GLN A 82 1.35 -17.64 26.16
N VAL A 83 1.28 -16.37 25.76
CA VAL A 83 0.28 -15.80 24.85
C VAL A 83 0.89 -15.76 23.46
N GLU A 84 0.11 -16.15 22.45
CA GLU A 84 0.51 -16.10 21.04
C GLU A 84 -0.44 -15.23 20.25
N LEU A 85 0.12 -14.25 19.55
CA LEU A 85 -0.61 -13.25 18.77
C LEU A 85 -0.02 -13.11 17.38
N VAL A 86 -0.85 -12.65 16.44
CA VAL A 86 -0.40 -12.16 15.14
C VAL A 86 -0.91 -10.75 14.95
N CYS A 87 0.02 -9.81 14.74
CA CYS A 87 -0.31 -8.48 14.26
C CYS A 87 -0.23 -8.49 12.73
N ASN A 88 -1.27 -8.00 12.05
CA ASN A 88 -1.27 -7.86 10.59
C ASN A 88 -2.09 -6.63 10.16
N LEU A 89 -1.91 -6.19 8.91
CA LEU A 89 -2.79 -5.19 8.32
C LEU A 89 -4.14 -5.82 7.99
N GLN A 90 -5.24 -5.11 8.27
CA GLN A 90 -6.60 -5.53 7.91
C GLN A 90 -6.74 -5.83 6.40
N GLN A 91 -5.96 -5.14 5.57
CA GLN A 91 -5.93 -5.29 4.12
C GLN A 91 -5.29 -6.62 3.66
N HIS A 92 -4.57 -7.29 4.56
CA HIS A 92 -3.86 -8.52 4.24
C HIS A 92 -4.58 -9.71 4.84
N ASN A 93 -5.03 -10.62 3.98
CA ASN A 93 -5.63 -11.86 4.42
C ASN A 93 -4.62 -12.66 5.26
N LEU A 94 -5.01 -13.01 6.48
CA LEU A 94 -4.28 -13.99 7.27
C LEU A 94 -4.64 -15.40 6.78
N THR A 95 -3.67 -16.07 6.16
CA THR A 95 -3.78 -17.48 5.76
C THR A 95 -3.42 -18.42 6.92
N LEU A 96 -3.74 -18.04 8.16
CA LEU A 96 -3.42 -18.81 9.36
C LEU A 96 -4.71 -19.21 10.08
N ASN A 97 -5.18 -20.44 9.83
CA ASN A 97 -6.44 -20.98 10.36
C ASN A 97 -6.56 -20.94 11.90
N GLU A 98 -5.43 -20.88 12.62
CA GLU A 98 -5.39 -20.87 14.09
C GLU A 98 -5.66 -19.49 14.70
N TYR A 99 -5.38 -18.40 13.97
CA TYR A 99 -5.47 -17.01 14.45
C TYR A 99 -6.74 -16.34 13.93
N LYS A 100 -7.88 -16.81 14.42
CA LYS A 100 -9.22 -16.42 13.93
C LYS A 100 -9.94 -15.37 14.78
N HIS A 101 -9.38 -14.96 15.91
CA HIS A 101 -10.03 -14.07 16.87
C HIS A 101 -9.41 -12.68 16.84
N ASP A 102 -10.15 -11.69 16.34
CA ASP A 102 -9.75 -10.27 16.41
C ASP A 102 -9.89 -9.77 17.86
N VAL A 103 -8.75 -9.55 18.52
CA VAL A 103 -8.64 -9.02 19.88
C VAL A 103 -8.10 -7.58 19.90
N THR A 104 -8.14 -6.89 18.76
CA THR A 104 -7.55 -5.55 18.61
C THR A 104 -8.11 -4.56 19.62
N LEU A 105 -9.43 -4.52 19.81
CA LEU A 105 -10.05 -3.61 20.79
C LEU A 105 -9.60 -3.88 22.23
N GLN A 106 -9.35 -5.15 22.56
CA GLN A 106 -8.91 -5.55 23.89
C GLN A 106 -7.45 -5.22 24.12
N LEU A 107 -6.58 -5.40 23.12
CA LEU A 107 -5.12 -5.42 23.27
C LEU A 107 -4.37 -4.24 22.64
N MET A 108 -5.01 -3.42 21.81
CA MET A 108 -4.36 -2.24 21.24
C MET A 108 -3.82 -1.34 22.37
N PRO A 109 -2.50 -1.04 22.40
CA PRO A 109 -1.94 -0.11 23.37
C PRO A 109 -2.59 1.27 23.25
N ASN A 110 -2.77 1.95 24.37
CA ASN A 110 -3.47 3.24 24.39
C ASN A 110 -2.73 4.31 23.57
N SER A 111 -1.40 4.28 23.58
CA SER A 111 -0.51 5.15 22.79
C SER A 111 -0.72 5.02 21.27
N TYR A 112 -1.20 3.87 20.80
CA TYR A 112 -1.37 3.55 19.38
C TYR A 112 -2.82 3.48 18.90
N LYS A 113 -3.79 3.63 19.82
CA LYS A 113 -5.22 3.51 19.50
C LYS A 113 -5.67 4.48 18.41
N ASP A 114 -5.15 5.70 18.43
CA ASP A 114 -5.49 6.77 17.49
C ASP A 114 -4.32 7.11 16.55
N ASP A 115 -3.27 6.29 16.52
CA ASP A 115 -2.12 6.49 15.63
C ASP A 115 -2.51 6.13 14.19
N LYS A 116 -2.27 7.07 13.26
CA LYS A 116 -2.66 6.93 11.86
C LYS A 116 -1.96 5.76 11.17
N ASN A 117 -0.70 5.51 11.49
CA ASN A 117 0.08 4.43 10.88
C ASN A 117 -0.42 3.06 11.37
N PHE A 118 -0.80 2.96 12.65
CA PHE A 118 -1.25 1.70 13.26
C PHE A 118 -2.77 1.48 13.20
N SER A 119 -3.53 2.46 12.71
CA SER A 119 -5.00 2.43 12.65
C SER A 119 -5.58 1.20 11.92
N HIS A 120 -4.86 0.67 10.92
CA HIS A 120 -5.27 -0.52 10.16
C HIS A 120 -4.62 -1.82 10.65
N VAL A 121 -3.85 -1.77 11.75
CA VAL A 121 -3.29 -2.97 12.37
C VAL A 121 -4.37 -3.69 13.17
N LYS A 122 -4.44 -5.00 12.93
CA LYS A 122 -5.31 -5.94 13.62
C LYS A 122 -4.48 -6.95 14.39
N ILE A 123 -4.94 -7.29 15.58
CA ILE A 123 -4.29 -8.23 16.49
C ILE A 123 -5.17 -9.46 16.59
N TYR A 124 -4.62 -10.61 16.18
CA TYR A 124 -5.34 -11.87 16.15
C TYR A 124 -4.77 -12.86 17.16
N ALA A 125 -5.65 -13.60 17.82
CA ALA A 125 -5.32 -14.59 18.84
C ALA A 125 -5.79 -16.00 18.45
N THR A 126 -5.12 -16.99 19.03
CA THR A 126 -5.59 -18.38 19.04
C THR A 126 -6.63 -18.60 20.14
N ASN A 127 -7.38 -19.70 20.08
CA ASN A 127 -8.29 -20.11 21.18
C ASN A 127 -7.56 -20.18 22.53
N LYS A 128 -6.37 -20.81 22.57
CA LYS A 128 -5.56 -20.98 23.78
C LYS A 128 -5.11 -19.64 24.36
N THR A 129 -4.80 -18.67 23.48
CA THR A 129 -4.50 -17.30 23.90
C THR A 129 -5.72 -16.63 24.53
N LEU A 130 -6.92 -16.81 23.97
CA LEU A 130 -8.14 -16.21 24.53
C LEU A 130 -8.43 -16.65 25.97
N GLU A 131 -8.24 -17.95 26.26
CA GLU A 131 -8.41 -18.47 27.62
C GLU A 131 -7.51 -17.73 28.63
N LYS A 132 -6.28 -17.44 28.22
CA LYS A 132 -5.28 -16.74 29.06
C LYS A 132 -5.56 -15.25 29.19
N LEU A 133 -6.19 -14.64 28.20
CA LEU A 133 -6.58 -13.23 28.19
C LEU A 133 -7.86 -12.93 28.96
N GLN A 134 -8.37 -13.89 29.74
CA GLN A 134 -9.41 -13.65 30.75
C GLN A 134 -8.83 -13.00 32.03
N ASP A 135 -7.54 -13.17 32.28
CA ASP A 135 -6.84 -12.53 33.40
C ASP A 135 -6.36 -11.12 33.02
N ASN A 136 -6.80 -10.13 33.79
CA ASN A 136 -6.41 -8.73 33.63
C ASN A 136 -4.89 -8.51 33.73
N ARG A 137 -4.17 -9.33 34.52
CA ARG A 137 -2.71 -9.26 34.60
C ARG A 137 -2.07 -9.68 33.28
N ASN A 138 -2.58 -10.74 32.64
CA ASN A 138 -2.09 -11.19 31.33
C ASN A 138 -2.40 -10.16 30.25
N ILE A 139 -3.58 -9.53 30.27
CA ILE A 139 -3.91 -8.42 29.37
C ILE A 139 -2.92 -7.28 29.54
N TYR A 140 -2.65 -6.84 30.79
CA TYR A 140 -1.73 -5.74 31.06
C TYR A 140 -0.32 -6.02 30.56
N LEU A 141 0.23 -7.20 30.88
CA LEU A 141 1.56 -7.60 30.41
C LEU A 141 1.60 -7.67 28.87
N THR A 142 0.55 -8.23 28.26
CA THR A 142 0.45 -8.34 26.81
C THR A 142 0.43 -6.98 26.13
N LYS A 143 -0.34 -6.02 26.66
CA LYS A 143 -0.37 -4.63 26.16
C LYS A 143 0.98 -3.96 26.24
N LYS A 144 1.68 -4.13 27.36
CA LYS A 144 3.01 -3.54 27.56
C LYS A 144 4.02 -4.07 26.53
N GLU A 145 4.01 -5.37 26.26
CA GLU A 145 4.90 -5.95 25.25
C GLU A 145 4.53 -5.53 23.82
N LEU A 146 3.23 -5.38 23.52
CA LEU A 146 2.77 -4.83 22.24
C LEU A 146 3.19 -3.37 22.05
N GLU A 147 3.14 -2.57 23.11
CA GLU A 147 3.60 -1.17 23.09
C GLU A 147 5.09 -1.10 22.75
N ASN A 148 5.92 -1.89 23.43
CA ASN A 148 7.35 -1.99 23.11
C ASN A 148 7.60 -2.41 21.65
N LEU A 149 6.83 -3.38 21.14
CA LEU A 149 6.92 -3.81 19.75
C LEU A 149 6.59 -2.68 18.79
N PHE A 150 5.49 -1.96 19.04
CA PHE A 150 5.04 -0.87 18.18
C PHE A 150 6.01 0.31 18.20
N ASP A 151 6.64 0.62 19.34
CA ASP A 151 7.70 1.63 19.45
C ASP A 151 8.90 1.29 18.56
N VAL A 152 9.34 0.03 18.59
CA VAL A 152 10.45 -0.45 17.75
C VAL A 152 10.06 -0.37 16.27
N VAL A 153 8.87 -0.85 15.91
CA VAL A 153 8.38 -0.82 14.53
C VAL A 153 8.25 0.62 14.03
N GLN A 154 7.66 1.52 14.81
CA GLN A 154 7.51 2.93 14.46
C GLN A 154 8.88 3.60 14.23
N LYS A 155 9.85 3.34 15.11
CA LYS A 155 11.21 3.85 14.96
C LYS A 155 11.88 3.35 13.67
N GLU A 156 11.81 2.05 13.39
CA GLU A 156 12.40 1.47 12.18
C GLU A 156 11.70 1.96 10.90
N MET A 157 10.37 2.14 10.95
CA MET A 157 9.61 2.76 9.86
C MET A 157 10.13 4.15 9.54
N LEU A 158 10.30 5.02 10.54
CA LEU A 158 10.83 6.37 10.35
C LEU A 158 12.25 6.35 9.76
N CYS A 159 13.11 5.45 10.26
CA CYS A 159 14.46 5.28 9.71
C CYS A 159 14.46 4.80 8.25
N ASN A 160 13.56 3.89 7.88
CA ASN A 160 13.45 3.41 6.50
C ASN A 160 12.86 4.47 5.57
N ASN A 161 11.88 5.25 6.03
CA ASN A 161 11.33 6.37 5.27
C ASN A 161 12.37 7.42 4.93
N ALA A 162 13.27 7.73 5.86
CA ALA A 162 14.35 8.69 5.63
C ALA A 162 15.35 8.24 4.55
N LYS A 163 15.41 6.94 4.23
CA LYS A 163 16.29 6.35 3.22
C LYS A 163 15.60 6.12 1.88
N LYS A 164 14.29 6.36 1.77
CA LYS A 164 13.55 6.14 0.52
C LYS A 164 14.09 7.05 -0.56
N LEU A 165 14.29 6.48 -1.74
CA LEU A 165 14.51 7.27 -2.95
C LEU A 165 13.29 8.14 -3.19
N LYS A 166 13.55 9.39 -3.55
CA LYS A 166 12.53 10.35 -3.97
C LYS A 166 12.47 10.38 -5.48
N GLU A 167 11.35 10.87 -6.00
CA GLU A 167 11.14 11.08 -7.42
C GLU A 167 12.22 12.02 -8.01
N SER A 168 12.65 13.03 -7.23
CA SER A 168 13.74 13.93 -7.61
C SER A 168 15.08 13.21 -7.80
N ASP A 169 15.34 12.14 -7.04
CA ASP A 169 16.57 11.37 -7.14
C ASP A 169 16.58 10.57 -8.45
N VAL A 170 15.41 10.01 -8.81
CA VAL A 170 15.20 9.32 -10.09
C VAL A 170 15.36 10.29 -11.26
N LEU A 171 14.74 11.47 -11.21
CA LEU A 171 14.87 12.49 -12.26
C LEU A 171 16.32 12.98 -12.43
N THR A 172 17.03 13.20 -11.32
CA THR A 172 18.45 13.57 -11.33
C THR A 172 19.29 12.47 -11.98
N TYR A 173 19.01 11.21 -11.68
CA TYR A 173 19.70 10.10 -12.31
C TYR A 173 19.43 10.05 -13.82
N LEU A 174 18.17 10.22 -14.24
CA LEU A 174 17.80 10.20 -15.66
C LEU A 174 18.39 11.37 -16.45
N SER A 175 18.48 12.57 -15.87
CA SER A 175 19.10 13.74 -16.52
C SER A 175 20.60 13.57 -16.76
N GLN A 176 21.26 12.71 -15.98
CA GLN A 176 22.68 12.36 -16.15
C GLN A 176 22.88 11.14 -17.06
N ASN A 177 21.82 10.43 -17.45
CA ASN A 177 21.88 9.20 -18.22
C ASN A 177 20.99 9.25 -19.48
N PRO A 178 21.36 10.03 -20.52
CA PRO A 178 20.48 10.31 -21.66
C PRO A 178 20.01 9.05 -22.41
N LYS A 179 20.88 8.05 -22.57
CA LYS A 179 20.51 6.78 -23.24
C LYS A 179 19.38 6.06 -22.50
N LEU A 180 19.43 6.04 -21.17
CA LEU A 180 18.41 5.42 -20.34
C LEU A 180 17.12 6.25 -20.37
N ALA A 181 17.23 7.57 -20.24
CA ALA A 181 16.08 8.48 -20.31
C ALA A 181 15.33 8.33 -21.65
N LYS A 182 16.04 8.37 -22.79
CA LYS A 182 15.43 8.15 -24.12
C LYS A 182 14.79 6.76 -24.25
N SER A 183 15.41 5.72 -23.68
CA SER A 183 14.83 4.38 -23.66
C SER A 183 13.54 4.31 -22.83
N LEU A 184 13.51 4.94 -21.66
CA LEU A 184 12.30 5.02 -20.83
C LEU A 184 11.21 5.84 -21.53
N LYS A 185 11.57 6.97 -22.14
CA LYS A 185 10.64 7.81 -22.90
C LYS A 185 9.97 7.03 -24.03
N ALA A 186 10.73 6.26 -24.81
CA ALA A 186 10.17 5.44 -25.87
C ALA A 186 9.14 4.41 -25.36
N ILE A 187 9.38 3.83 -24.17
CA ILE A 187 8.42 2.92 -23.53
C ILE A 187 7.16 3.71 -23.11
N LEU A 188 7.33 4.83 -22.39
CA LEU A 188 6.20 5.61 -21.88
C LEU A 188 5.37 6.26 -22.99
N ASP A 189 5.97 6.71 -24.09
CA ASP A 189 5.24 7.28 -25.23
C ASP A 189 4.31 6.25 -25.89
N ASN A 190 4.74 4.98 -25.98
CA ASN A 190 3.87 3.90 -26.44
C ASN A 190 2.73 3.64 -25.44
N GLU A 191 3.07 3.52 -24.15
CA GLU A 191 2.15 3.04 -23.12
C GLU A 191 1.11 4.08 -22.70
N LEU A 192 1.48 5.35 -22.72
CA LEU A 192 0.62 6.46 -22.35
C LEU A 192 -0.18 7.00 -23.54
N SER A 193 -0.02 6.43 -24.75
CA SER A 193 -0.65 6.94 -25.98
C SER A 193 -2.18 7.08 -25.87
N HIS A 194 -2.87 6.08 -25.31
CA HIS A 194 -4.33 6.09 -25.18
C HIS A 194 -4.83 7.04 -24.08
N ILE A 195 -4.19 7.07 -22.91
CA ILE A 195 -4.58 7.99 -21.83
C ILE A 195 -4.36 9.44 -22.22
N LYS A 196 -3.28 9.77 -22.96
CA LYS A 196 -3.04 11.12 -23.50
C LYS A 196 -4.18 11.61 -24.40
N GLN A 197 -4.86 10.72 -25.12
CA GLN A 197 -5.97 11.08 -26.01
C GLN A 197 -7.31 11.23 -25.29
N THR A 198 -7.51 10.49 -24.19
CA THR A 198 -8.81 10.37 -23.53
C THR A 198 -8.92 11.13 -22.21
N ARG A 199 -7.81 11.28 -21.48
CA ARG A 199 -7.73 11.83 -20.12
C ARG A 199 -6.43 12.61 -19.92
N LEU A 200 -6.24 13.62 -20.75
CA LEU A 200 -5.09 14.52 -20.69
C LEU A 200 -4.99 15.21 -19.32
N ASP A 201 -6.13 15.50 -18.69
CA ASP A 201 -6.22 16.08 -17.34
C ASP A 201 -5.48 15.26 -16.27
N ILE A 202 -5.45 13.92 -16.40
CA ILE A 202 -4.69 13.05 -15.50
C ILE A 202 -3.18 13.23 -15.74
N ILE A 203 -2.75 13.26 -17.00
CA ILE A 203 -1.33 13.40 -17.35
C ILE A 203 -0.78 14.76 -16.91
N GLU A 204 -1.57 15.82 -17.06
CA GLU A 204 -1.23 17.17 -16.61
C GLU A 204 -1.09 17.26 -15.08
N SER A 205 -1.68 16.33 -14.33
CA SER A 205 -1.53 16.25 -12.87
C SER A 205 -0.19 15.65 -12.43
N TRP A 206 0.51 14.93 -13.32
CA TRP A 206 1.72 14.18 -13.00
C TRP A 206 2.98 15.04 -13.05
N LYS A 207 3.19 15.87 -12.02
CA LYS A 207 4.34 16.77 -11.86
C LYS A 207 5.67 16.14 -12.32
N TYR A 208 6.05 15.00 -11.74
CA TYR A 208 7.36 14.38 -12.02
C TYR A 208 7.47 13.77 -13.43
N TYR A 209 6.35 13.37 -14.03
CA TYR A 209 6.34 12.93 -15.43
C TYR A 209 6.59 14.11 -16.37
N LEU A 210 5.97 15.28 -16.10
CA LEU A 210 6.21 16.48 -16.89
C LEU A 210 7.65 16.98 -16.78
N GLU A 211 8.25 16.92 -15.58
CA GLU A 211 9.68 17.21 -15.39
C GLU A 211 10.58 16.22 -16.17
N PHE A 212 10.21 14.95 -16.21
CA PHE A 212 10.91 13.94 -17.02
C PHE A 212 10.83 14.21 -18.54
N GLU A 213 9.66 14.62 -19.06
CA GLU A 213 9.51 14.98 -20.47
C GLU A 213 10.42 16.16 -20.84
N ALA A 214 10.45 17.21 -20.00
CA ALA A 214 11.34 18.35 -20.20
C ALA A 214 12.83 17.97 -20.24
N ILE A 215 13.27 17.05 -19.36
CA ILE A 215 14.63 16.51 -19.38
C ILE A 215 14.92 15.83 -20.74
N CYS A 216 13.96 15.09 -21.29
CA CYS A 216 14.15 14.42 -22.57
C CYS A 216 14.23 15.40 -23.74
N GLU A 217 13.41 16.45 -23.75
CA GLU A 217 13.43 17.51 -24.76
C GLU A 217 14.79 18.21 -24.82
N GLU A 218 15.43 18.46 -23.68
CA GLU A 218 16.78 19.04 -23.63
C GLU A 218 17.85 18.21 -24.36
N PHE A 219 17.68 16.89 -24.42
CA PHE A 219 18.60 15.98 -25.13
C PHE A 219 18.36 15.91 -26.63
N ASP A 220 17.27 16.45 -27.13
CA ASP A 220 16.95 16.50 -28.56
C ASP A 220 17.32 17.86 -29.18
N ILE A 221 17.52 18.89 -28.33
CA ILE A 221 18.00 20.22 -28.73
C ILE A 221 19.53 20.30 -28.82
N LYS A 222 20.26 19.44 -28.07
CA LYS A 222 21.74 19.39 -28.02
C LYS A 222 22.32 18.36 -28.97
#